data_AF-A0AAD3DFG1-F1
#
_entry.id   AF-A0AAD3DFG1-F1
#
_cell.length_a   1.000
_cell.length_b   1.000
_cell.length_c   1.000
_cell.angle_alpha   90.00
_cell.angle_beta   90.00
_cell.angle_gamma   90.00
#
_symmetry.space_group_name_H-M   'P 1'
#
loop_
_entity.id
_entity.type
_entity.pdbx_description
1 polymer ?
#
loop_
_entity_poly.entity_id
_entity_poly.type
_entity_poly.pdbx_seq_one_letter_code
_entity_poly.pdbx_strand_id
1 'polypeptide(L)'
;MGEIVPIGKQGTDNSQALTLLGAAPLTQEQYEERIKSAQELEAKLKYIQETVPTKVYNVSSSSAGAGSGDFHQYRIVRRAEQDRVRKIEADWEKKQQEDEFKRKMEELKKQAEDRTAKKRLKRQKKKQKQKQQKKGPQAGPGAGAEGGAGGPEGSSSGSEGEDEGQPALD
;
A
#
# COMPACT_ATOMS: atom_id res chain seq x y z
N MET A 1 0.25 -0.90 9.79
CA MET A 1 1.04 -1.56 8.75
C MET A 1 2.49 -1.34 9.15
N GLY A 2 3.14 -2.32 9.77
CA GLY A 2 4.56 -2.19 10.15
C GLY A 2 5.41 -2.59 8.96
N GLU A 3 6.11 -1.64 8.34
CA GLU A 3 7.07 -1.93 7.28
C GLU A 3 8.23 -2.75 7.85
N ILE A 4 8.45 -3.94 7.31
CA ILE A 4 9.61 -4.78 7.59
C ILE A 4 10.72 -4.24 6.69
N VAL A 5 11.61 -3.44 7.27
CA VAL A 5 12.83 -3.00 6.60
C VAL A 5 13.79 -4.20 6.51
N PRO A 6 14.15 -4.69 5.31
CA PRO A 6 15.22 -5.66 5.18
C PRO A 6 16.54 -5.00 5.56
N ILE A 7 17.31 -5.63 6.45
CA ILE A 7 18.65 -5.14 6.87
C ILE A 7 19.56 -5.07 5.64
N GLY A 8 19.65 -3.88 5.06
CA GLY A 8 20.64 -3.52 4.07
C GLY A 8 21.98 -3.31 4.74
N LYS A 9 22.99 -4.05 4.28
CA LYS A 9 24.40 -4.00 4.67
C LYS A 9 24.94 -2.57 4.76
N GLN A 10 24.96 -1.89 5.91
CA GLN A 10 25.86 -0.77 6.18
C GLN A 10 26.16 -0.63 7.68
N GLY A 11 27.45 -0.49 8.01
CA GLY A 11 27.91 0.04 9.30
C GLY A 11 28.22 -1.00 10.36
N THR A 12 29.51 -1.28 10.53
CA THR A 12 30.05 -1.92 11.73
C THR A 12 29.89 -1.00 12.95
N ASP A 13 29.89 -1.64 14.13
CA ASP A 13 30.27 -1.06 15.43
C ASP A 13 29.18 -0.33 16.24
N ASN A 14 28.40 -1.10 17.01
CA ASN A 14 28.10 -0.89 18.45
C ASN A 14 26.84 -1.62 18.91
N SER A 15 26.76 -2.93 18.71
CA SER A 15 25.92 -3.76 19.55
C SER A 15 26.76 -4.89 20.08
N GLN A 16 27.14 -4.80 21.35
CA GLN A 16 27.30 -6.00 22.16
C GLN A 16 25.95 -6.72 22.12
N ALA A 17 25.70 -7.46 21.05
CA ALA A 17 24.64 -8.44 20.99
C ALA A 17 25.02 -9.46 22.05
N LEU A 18 24.18 -9.57 23.08
CA LEU A 18 24.26 -10.62 24.08
C LEU A 18 24.04 -11.96 23.37
N THR A 19 25.08 -12.45 22.68
CA THR A 19 25.13 -13.77 22.07
C THR A 19 25.15 -14.77 23.20
N LEU A 20 24.01 -15.38 23.48
CA LEU A 20 23.92 -16.66 24.19
C LEU A 20 24.90 -17.61 23.51
N LEU A 21 26.05 -17.84 24.16
CA LEU A 21 27.12 -18.75 23.75
C LEU A 21 26.54 -20.17 23.61
N GLY A 22 26.03 -20.53 22.44
CA GLY A 22 25.55 -21.90 22.20
C GLY A 22 24.53 -22.10 21.07
N ALA A 23 23.88 -21.05 20.56
CA ALA A 23 22.94 -21.21 19.44
C ALA A 23 23.62 -20.84 18.11
N ALA A 24 23.68 -21.79 17.17
CA ALA A 24 24.08 -21.51 15.79
C ALA A 24 23.16 -20.42 15.19
N PRO A 25 23.70 -19.49 14.36
CA PRO A 25 22.87 -18.48 13.71
C PRO A 25 21.82 -19.18 12.85
N LEU A 26 20.56 -18.80 13.00
CA LEU A 26 19.48 -19.34 12.21
C LEU A 26 19.74 -19.09 10.72
N THR A 27 19.52 -20.12 9.91
CA THR A 27 19.49 -19.95 8.45
C THR A 27 18.28 -19.08 8.05
N GLN A 28 18.38 -18.39 6.91
CA GLN A 28 17.30 -17.54 6.41
C GLN A 28 15.98 -18.33 6.24
N GLU A 29 16.08 -19.57 5.76
CA GLU A 29 14.94 -20.47 5.59
C GLU A 29 14.28 -20.81 6.94
N GLN A 30 15.07 -21.15 7.96
CA GLN A 30 14.55 -21.42 9.30
C GLN A 30 13.89 -20.18 9.92
N TYR A 31 14.37 -18.98 9.62
CA TYR A 31 13.76 -17.74 10.07
C TYR A 31 12.40 -17.51 9.40
N GLU A 32 12.31 -17.72 8.09
CA GLU A 32 11.04 -17.63 7.35
C GLU A 32 10.02 -18.67 7.82
N GLU A 33 10.45 -19.89 8.08
CA GLU A 33 9.58 -20.94 8.64
C GLU A 33 9.06 -20.57 10.04
N ARG A 34 9.91 -19.96 10.88
CA ARG A 34 9.49 -19.43 12.18
C ARG A 34 8.46 -18.31 12.03
N ILE A 35 8.62 -17.43 11.05
CA ILE A 35 7.62 -16.38 10.78
C ILE A 35 6.29 -17.01 10.32
N LYS A 36 6.33 -17.95 9.37
CA LYS A 36 5.12 -18.61 8.85
C LYS A 36 4.38 -19.36 9.96
N SER A 37 5.11 -20.11 10.79
CA SER A 37 4.52 -20.81 11.93
C SER A 37 3.96 -19.85 12.99
N ALA A 38 4.64 -18.73 13.26
CA ALA A 38 4.10 -17.69 14.16
C ALA A 38 2.80 -17.10 13.61
N GLN A 39 2.74 -16.76 12.32
CA GLN A 39 1.51 -16.24 11.68
C GLN A 39 0.35 -17.25 11.74
N GLU A 40 0.63 -18.54 11.53
CA GLU A 40 -0.38 -19.59 11.63
C GLU A 40 -0.91 -19.72 13.07
N LEU A 41 -0.02 -19.65 14.07
CA LEU A 41 -0.40 -19.68 15.47
C LEU A 41 -1.23 -18.46 15.85
N GLU A 42 -0.86 -17.25 15.39
CA GLU A 42 -1.64 -16.03 15.61
C GLU A 42 -3.05 -16.15 15.01
N ALA A 43 -3.18 -16.68 13.80
CA ALA A 43 -4.48 -16.90 13.16
C ALA A 43 -5.35 -17.89 13.97
N LYS A 44 -4.77 -18.99 14.45
CA LYS A 44 -5.46 -19.98 15.30
C LYS A 44 -5.87 -19.37 16.64
N LEU A 45 -4.98 -18.60 17.28
CA LEU A 45 -5.27 -17.94 18.55
C LEU A 45 -6.39 -16.92 18.40
N LYS A 46 -6.38 -16.13 17.33
CA LYS A 46 -7.46 -15.20 16.99
C LYS A 46 -8.80 -15.94 16.82
N TYR A 47 -8.81 -17.03 16.05
CA TYR A 47 -10.00 -17.84 15.88
C TYR A 47 -10.54 -18.37 17.22
N ILE A 48 -9.68 -18.90 18.09
CA ILE A 48 -10.08 -19.39 19.40
C ILE A 48 -10.68 -18.26 20.24
N GLN A 49 -10.02 -17.10 20.31
CA GLN A 49 -10.49 -15.96 21.08
C GLN A 49 -11.84 -15.41 20.61
N GLU A 50 -12.11 -15.47 19.30
CA GLU A 50 -13.36 -14.97 18.71
C GLU A 50 -14.50 -15.98 18.77
N THR A 51 -14.21 -17.27 18.59
CA THR A 51 -15.26 -18.29 18.42
C THR A 51 -15.54 -19.12 19.66
N VAL A 52 -14.55 -19.32 20.53
CA VAL A 52 -14.70 -20.20 21.69
C VAL A 52 -15.21 -19.39 22.87
N PRO A 53 -16.38 -19.73 23.44
CA PRO A 53 -16.89 -19.04 24.62
C PRO A 53 -15.97 -19.24 25.82
N THR A 54 -15.67 -18.16 26.56
CA THR A 54 -14.90 -18.23 27.79
C THR A 54 -15.77 -18.76 28.93
N LYS A 55 -15.45 -19.95 29.43
CA LYS A 55 -16.18 -20.58 30.54
C LYS A 55 -15.65 -20.09 31.88
N VAL A 56 -16.54 -19.53 32.71
CA VAL A 56 -16.24 -19.12 34.09
C VAL A 56 -16.79 -20.17 35.05
N TYR A 57 -15.93 -20.72 35.91
CA TYR A 57 -16.29 -21.82 36.82
C TYR A 57 -16.75 -21.33 38.21
N ASN A 58 -16.21 -20.20 38.69
CA ASN A 58 -16.46 -19.69 40.04
C ASN A 58 -17.54 -18.59 40.04
N VAL A 59 -18.71 -18.88 39.48
CA VAL A 59 -19.83 -17.93 39.39
C VAL A 59 -20.82 -18.20 40.53
N SER A 60 -21.04 -17.19 41.37
CA SER A 60 -22.07 -17.20 42.41
C SER A 60 -23.47 -17.34 41.80
N SER A 61 -24.41 -17.93 42.54
CA SER A 61 -25.81 -18.05 42.09
C SER A 61 -26.45 -16.68 41.81
N SER A 62 -27.46 -16.62 40.94
CA SER A 62 -28.08 -15.36 40.50
C SER A 62 -28.75 -14.55 41.63
N SER A 63 -29.13 -15.21 42.72
CA SER A 63 -29.72 -14.58 43.91
C SER A 63 -28.71 -14.38 45.06
N ALA A 64 -27.44 -14.71 44.85
CA ALA A 64 -26.41 -14.47 45.85
C ALA A 64 -26.17 -12.96 46.00
N GLY A 65 -25.95 -12.50 47.22
CA GLY A 65 -25.55 -11.12 47.50
C GLY A 65 -24.14 -10.80 47.01
N ALA A 66 -23.76 -9.52 47.08
CA ALA A 66 -22.43 -9.08 46.70
C ALA A 66 -21.35 -9.65 47.63
N GLY A 67 -20.43 -10.42 47.07
CA GLY A 67 -19.24 -10.93 47.75
C GLY A 67 -18.12 -9.90 47.82
N SER A 68 -17.15 -10.13 48.72
CA SER A 68 -15.97 -9.25 48.85
C SER A 68 -15.06 -9.23 47.60
N GLY A 69 -15.13 -10.26 46.76
CA GLY A 69 -14.36 -10.38 45.52
C GLY A 69 -15.04 -9.79 44.28
N ASP A 70 -16.34 -9.51 44.34
CA ASP A 70 -17.15 -9.12 43.17
C ASP A 70 -16.70 -7.78 42.60
N PHE A 71 -16.28 -6.86 43.47
CA PHE A 71 -15.72 -5.58 43.06
C PHE A 71 -14.46 -5.75 42.20
N HIS A 72 -13.55 -6.64 42.59
CA HIS A 72 -12.32 -6.88 41.83
C HIS A 72 -12.62 -7.58 40.50
N GLN A 73 -13.56 -8.52 40.50
CA GLN A 73 -14.01 -9.17 39.27
C GLN A 73 -14.60 -8.15 38.28
N TYR A 74 -15.48 -7.26 38.74
CA TYR A 74 -16.01 -6.17 37.92
C TYR A 74 -14.91 -5.28 37.35
N ARG A 75 -13.93 -4.89 38.17
CA ARG A 75 -12.81 -4.05 37.72
C ARG A 75 -12.00 -4.71 36.60
N ILE A 76 -11.71 -6.01 36.73
CA ILE A 76 -10.96 -6.77 35.72
C ILE A 76 -11.76 -6.85 34.42
N VAL A 77 -13.04 -7.25 34.50
CA VAL A 77 -13.92 -7.37 33.32
C VAL A 77 -14.11 -6.03 32.64
N ARG A 78 -14.33 -4.96 33.40
CA ARG A 78 -14.49 -3.61 32.85
C ARG A 78 -13.24 -3.13 32.13
N ARG A 79 -12.05 -3.39 32.68
CA ARG A 79 -10.79 -3.04 32.01
C ARG A 79 -10.63 -3.82 30.71
N ALA A 80 -10.86 -5.14 30.75
CA ALA A 80 -10.80 -5.98 29.57
C ALA A 80 -11.79 -5.53 28.48
N GLU A 81 -13.00 -5.13 28.86
CA GLU A 81 -14.01 -4.64 27.93
C GLU A 81 -13.64 -3.28 27.34
N GLN A 82 -13.11 -2.35 28.14
CA GLN A 82 -12.60 -1.08 27.63
C GLN A 82 -11.46 -1.29 26.63
N ASP A 83 -10.53 -2.20 26.94
CA ASP A 83 -9.43 -2.53 26.04
C ASP A 83 -9.95 -3.18 24.75
N ARG A 84 -10.98 -4.02 24.84
CA ARG A 84 -11.66 -4.60 23.66
C ARG A 84 -12.28 -3.51 22.78
N VAL A 85 -13.03 -2.58 23.37
CA VAL A 85 -13.67 -1.48 22.64
C VAL A 85 -12.62 -0.60 21.97
N ARG A 86 -11.56 -0.19 22.70
CA ARG A 86 -10.46 0.60 22.13
C ARG A 86 -9.79 -0.07 20.93
N LYS A 87 -9.57 -1.39 20.99
CA LYS A 87 -9.00 -2.15 19.86
C LYS A 87 -9.91 -2.12 18.64
N ILE A 88 -11.21 -2.33 18.83
CA ILE A 88 -12.20 -2.30 17.75
C ILE A 88 -12.25 -0.92 17.09
N GLU A 89 -12.25 0.15 17.89
CA GLU A 89 -12.21 1.53 17.39
C GLU A 89 -10.94 1.81 16.59
N ALA A 90 -9.77 1.42 17.11
CA ALA A 90 -8.50 1.60 16.42
C ALA A 90 -8.41 0.80 15.11
N ASP A 91 -8.90 -0.45 15.09
CA ASP A 91 -8.96 -1.26 13.87
C ASP A 91 -9.89 -0.65 12.82
N TRP A 92 -11.03 -0.08 13.26
CA TRP A 92 -11.96 0.60 12.38
C TRP A 92 -11.35 1.88 11.79
N GLU A 93 -10.72 2.72 12.61
CA GLU A 93 -10.06 3.94 12.15
C GLU A 93 -8.95 3.62 11.14
N LYS A 94 -8.11 2.63 11.45
CA LYS A 94 -7.08 2.15 10.52
C LYS A 94 -7.66 1.68 9.20
N LYS A 95 -8.78 0.94 9.23
CA LYS A 95 -9.46 0.50 8.01
C LYS A 95 -9.98 1.68 7.19
N GLN A 96 -10.57 2.70 7.82
CA GLN A 96 -11.01 3.91 7.13
C GLN A 96 -9.83 4.62 6.45
N GLN A 97 -8.72 4.82 7.17
CA GLN A 97 -7.52 5.45 6.61
C GLN A 97 -6.93 4.66 5.43
N GLU A 98 -6.89 3.33 5.53
CA GLU A 98 -6.43 2.46 4.44
C GLU A 98 -7.34 2.53 3.21
N ASP A 99 -8.66 2.56 3.41
CA ASP A 99 -9.63 2.64 2.32
C ASP A 99 -9.58 4.03 1.65
N GLU A 100 -9.46 5.10 2.42
CA GLU A 100 -9.24 6.46 1.89
C GLU A 100 -7.93 6.56 1.09
N PHE A 101 -6.85 5.99 1.62
CA PHE A 101 -5.56 5.97 0.93
C PHE A 101 -5.65 5.23 -0.40
N LYS A 102 -6.26 4.03 -0.42
CA LYS A 102 -6.46 3.26 -1.66
C LYS A 102 -7.25 4.06 -2.69
N ARG A 103 -8.35 4.70 -2.28
CA ARG A 103 -9.16 5.54 -3.17
C ARG A 103 -8.35 6.68 -3.78
N LYS A 104 -7.60 7.43 -2.95
CA LYS A 104 -6.71 8.50 -3.43
C LYS A 104 -5.66 7.99 -4.42
N MET A 105 -5.04 6.84 -4.13
CA MET A 105 -4.04 6.23 -5.02
C MET A 105 -4.64 5.78 -6.36
N GLU A 106 -5.83 5.19 -6.35
CA GLU A 106 -6.54 4.79 -7.57
C GLU A 106 -6.93 6.00 -8.43
N GLU A 107 -7.38 7.09 -7.81
CA GLU A 107 -7.71 8.35 -8.49
C GLU A 107 -6.47 8.96 -9.16
N LEU A 108 -5.34 9.06 -8.44
CA LEU A 108 -4.08 9.55 -8.99
C LEU A 108 -3.58 8.68 -10.15
N LYS A 109 -3.68 7.35 -10.01
CA LYS A 109 -3.31 6.41 -11.07
C LYS A 109 -4.19 6.60 -12.31
N LYS A 110 -5.51 6.73 -12.14
CA LYS A 110 -6.44 6.99 -13.25
C LYS A 110 -6.13 8.31 -13.96
N GLN A 111 -5.87 9.38 -13.21
CA GLN A 111 -5.49 10.67 -13.79
C GLN A 111 -4.17 10.60 -14.59
N ALA A 112 -3.18 9.86 -14.07
CA ALA A 112 -1.91 9.64 -14.78
C ALA A 112 -2.10 8.82 -16.06
N GLU A 113 -2.94 7.78 -16.02
CA GLU A 113 -3.31 6.96 -17.18
C GLU A 113 -4.06 7.79 -18.23
N ASP A 114 -5.03 8.63 -17.82
CA ASP A 114 -5.78 9.50 -18.72
C ASP A 114 -4.88 10.54 -19.41
N ARG A 115 -3.97 11.18 -18.66
CA ARG A 115 -2.96 12.10 -19.20
C ARG A 115 -2.06 11.39 -20.21
N THR A 116 -1.62 10.17 -19.90
CA THR A 116 -0.75 9.36 -20.76
C THR A 116 -1.49 8.87 -22.01
N ALA A 117 -2.75 8.45 -21.89
CA ALA A 117 -3.60 8.00 -22.98
C ALA A 117 -3.89 9.13 -23.96
N LYS A 118 -4.25 10.33 -23.48
CA LYS A 118 -4.43 11.53 -24.30
C LYS A 118 -3.17 11.84 -25.12
N LYS A 119 -1.99 11.84 -24.48
CA LYS A 119 -0.70 12.06 -25.17
C LYS A 119 -0.39 10.94 -26.17
N ARG A 120 -0.65 9.68 -25.83
CA ARG A 120 -0.46 8.51 -26.72
C ARG A 120 -1.36 8.60 -27.96
N LEU A 121 -2.63 8.94 -27.80
CA LEU A 121 -3.59 9.14 -28.90
C LEU A 121 -3.13 10.25 -29.86
N LYS A 122 -2.65 11.39 -29.33
CA LYS A 122 -2.08 12.48 -30.14
C LYS A 122 -0.89 11.99 -30.98
N ARG A 123 0.04 11.22 -30.38
CA ARG A 123 1.20 10.63 -31.08
C ARG A 123 0.79 9.61 -32.14
N GLN A 124 -0.19 8.75 -31.86
CA GLN A 124 -0.70 7.77 -32.82
C GLN A 124 -1.36 8.43 -34.03
N LYS A 125 -2.22 9.45 -33.81
CA LYS A 125 -2.81 10.24 -34.89
C LYS A 125 -1.74 10.90 -35.78
N LYS A 126 -0.70 11.50 -35.17
CA LYS A 126 0.43 12.09 -35.93
C LYS A 126 1.17 11.03 -36.76
N LYS A 127 1.45 9.86 -36.18
CA LYS A 127 2.11 8.73 -36.87
C LYS A 127 1.27 8.19 -38.03
N GLN A 128 -0.06 8.10 -37.87
CA GLN A 128 -0.97 7.68 -38.94
C GLN A 128 -0.98 8.69 -40.09
N LYS A 129 -1.09 9.99 -39.82
CA LYS A 129 -1.03 11.05 -40.85
C LYS A 129 0.29 11.01 -41.63
N GLN A 130 1.42 10.88 -40.94
CA GLN A 130 2.73 10.74 -41.60
C GLN A 130 2.83 9.49 -42.48
N LYS A 131 2.29 8.36 -42.03
CA LYS A 131 2.23 7.13 -42.84
C LYS A 131 1.34 7.28 -44.08
N GLN A 132 0.21 7.98 -43.96
CA GLN A 132 -0.68 8.27 -45.09
C GLN A 132 -0.02 9.20 -46.11
N GLN A 133 0.68 10.24 -45.66
CA GLN A 133 1.46 11.13 -46.54
C GLN A 133 2.55 10.37 -47.30
N LYS A 134 3.26 9.45 -46.65
CA LYS A 134 4.26 8.58 -47.31
C LYS A 134 3.65 7.53 -48.26
N LYS A 135 2.33 7.33 -48.22
CA LYS A 135 1.59 6.40 -49.09
C LYS A 135 0.67 7.11 -50.11
N GLY A 136 0.72 8.46 -50.19
CA GLY A 136 0.09 9.23 -51.28
C GLY A 136 0.72 8.90 -52.64
N PRO A 137 0.00 9.13 -53.75
CA PRO A 137 0.05 8.28 -54.93
C PRO A 137 1.44 8.22 -55.57
N GLN A 138 2.00 7.02 -55.66
CA GLN A 138 2.94 6.69 -56.72
C GLN A 138 2.17 6.79 -58.05
N ALA A 139 2.24 7.95 -58.68
CA ALA A 139 1.94 8.13 -60.09
C ALA A 139 3.12 8.88 -60.72
N GLY A 140 3.93 8.16 -61.50
CA GLY A 140 4.93 8.70 -62.41
C GLY A 140 6.38 8.27 -62.13
N PRO A 141 6.99 7.41 -62.98
CA PRO A 141 8.43 7.18 -62.96
C PRO A 141 9.14 8.30 -63.74
N GLY A 142 10.07 9.02 -63.10
CA GLY A 142 10.91 9.97 -63.84
C GLY A 142 11.78 10.90 -63.00
N ALA A 143 13.09 10.74 -63.16
CA ALA A 143 14.18 11.70 -62.94
C ALA A 143 14.51 12.11 -61.48
N GLY A 144 15.76 11.83 -61.10
CA GLY A 144 16.35 12.24 -59.83
C GLY A 144 16.89 13.67 -59.85
N ALA A 145 17.21 14.18 -58.65
CA ALA A 145 18.23 15.20 -58.41
C ALA A 145 18.51 15.28 -56.90
N GLU A 146 19.80 15.31 -56.56
CA GLU A 146 20.34 15.57 -55.23
C GLU A 146 20.05 17.00 -54.73
N GLY A 147 20.14 17.18 -53.41
CA GLY A 147 20.58 18.42 -52.79
C GLY A 147 19.50 19.42 -52.35
N GLY A 148 19.49 19.75 -51.06
CA GLY A 148 18.74 20.91 -50.56
C GLY A 148 18.45 20.88 -49.06
N ALA A 149 19.43 21.27 -48.25
CA ALA A 149 19.19 21.72 -46.89
C ALA A 149 18.32 23.00 -46.93
N GLY A 150 17.22 23.01 -46.17
CA GLY A 150 16.34 24.17 -46.04
C GLY A 150 15.20 23.86 -45.10
N GLY A 151 15.35 24.22 -43.82
CA GLY A 151 14.23 24.28 -42.89
C GLY A 151 13.24 25.37 -43.30
N PRO A 152 12.01 25.31 -42.74
CA PRO A 152 11.55 26.50 -42.06
C PRO A 152 11.14 26.17 -40.62
N GLU A 153 11.63 27.03 -39.73
CA GLU A 153 11.13 27.18 -38.38
C GLU A 153 9.70 27.73 -38.38
N GLY A 154 8.97 27.48 -37.28
CA GLY A 154 7.82 28.30 -36.90
C GLY A 154 6.44 27.66 -37.02
N SER A 155 6.05 26.88 -36.01
CA SER A 155 4.68 26.98 -35.46
C SER A 155 4.68 26.38 -34.04
N SER A 156 5.15 27.19 -33.09
CA SER A 156 4.79 27.05 -31.68
C SER A 156 3.31 27.41 -31.51
N SER A 157 2.43 26.46 -31.79
CA SER A 157 1.04 26.54 -31.33
C SER A 157 1.05 26.27 -29.83
N GLY A 158 0.95 27.36 -29.06
CA GLY A 158 0.71 27.35 -27.64
C GLY A 158 -0.48 26.47 -27.30
N SER A 159 -0.23 25.48 -26.46
CA SER A 159 -1.28 24.80 -25.71
C SER A 159 -1.01 25.19 -24.27
N GLU A 160 -1.62 26.30 -23.87
CA GLU A 160 -1.74 26.72 -22.48
C GLU A 160 -2.17 25.49 -21.68
N GLY A 161 -1.26 25.03 -20.83
CA GLY A 161 -1.61 24.13 -19.75
C GLY A 161 -2.15 25.03 -18.67
N GLU A 162 -3.46 25.01 -18.49
CA GLU A 162 -4.08 25.47 -17.25
C GLU A 162 -3.47 24.61 -16.13
N ASP A 163 -2.45 25.16 -15.50
CA ASP A 163 -1.87 24.74 -14.24
C ASP A 163 -2.88 25.12 -13.16
N GLU A 164 -3.90 24.28 -13.00
CA GLU A 164 -4.84 24.38 -11.90
C GLU A 164 -4.04 24.26 -10.59
N GLY A 165 -4.07 25.37 -9.85
CA GLY A 165 -3.20 25.66 -8.72
C GLY A 165 -3.07 24.50 -7.74
N GLN A 166 -1.83 24.33 -7.29
CA GLN A 166 -1.53 23.59 -6.07
C GLN A 166 -2.39 24.19 -4.93
N PRO A 167 -3.20 23.42 -4.20
CA PRO A 167 -3.74 23.89 -2.95
C PRO A 167 -2.56 24.11 -1.99
N ALA A 168 -2.37 25.36 -1.56
CA ALA A 168 -1.41 25.69 -0.53
C ALA A 168 -1.68 24.83 0.71
N LEU A 169 -0.67 24.04 1.09
CA LEU A 169 -0.64 23.37 2.38
C LEU A 169 -0.22 24.44 3.40
N ASP A 170 -1.19 24.90 4.19
CA ASP A 170 -0.96 25.65 5.44
C ASP A 170 -0.76 24.65 6.59
#